data_AF-A0A8S1XDF4-F1
#
_entry.id   AF-A0A8S1XDF4-F1
#
_cell.length_a   1.000
_cell.length_b   1.000
_cell.length_c   1.000
_cell.angle_alpha   90.00
_cell.angle_beta   90.00
_cell.angle_gamma   90.00
#
_symmetry.space_group_name_H-M   'P 1'
#
loop_
_entity.id
_entity.type
_entity.pdbx_description
1 polymer ?
#
loop_
_entity_poly.entity_id
_entity_poly.type
_entity_poly.pdbx_seq_one_letter_code
_entity_poly.pdbx_strand_id
1 'polypeptide(L)'
;MGRWNSMAVDSYDGDWINNEMHGKGLYKWANGDLFYGDWVNNKRTGKVQVKWADGTLYDGDLVNDQLLGFGEYKSVNGEKYNGKWVFNERM
;
A
#
# COMPACT_ATOMS: atom_id res chain seq x y z
N MET A 1 -29.00 17.73 -14.75
CA MET A 1 -29.09 17.37 -13.32
C MET A 1 -28.52 15.98 -13.13
N GLY A 2 -27.75 15.77 -12.06
CA GLY A 2 -27.15 14.47 -11.69
C GLY A 2 -25.66 14.57 -11.39
N ARG A 3 -25.28 15.24 -10.29
CA ARG A 3 -23.92 15.10 -9.73
C ARG A 3 -23.90 13.80 -8.92
N TRP A 4 -23.38 12.73 -9.50
CA TRP A 4 -23.06 11.51 -8.76
C TRP A 4 -21.84 11.79 -7.90
N ASN A 5 -22.04 11.97 -6.60
CA ASN A 5 -20.94 11.97 -5.64
C ASN A 5 -20.82 10.54 -5.10
N SER A 6 -20.07 9.71 -5.83
CA SER A 6 -19.58 8.44 -5.31
C SER A 6 -18.62 8.77 -4.18
N MET A 7 -19.11 8.82 -2.94
CA MET A 7 -18.22 8.75 -1.78
C MET A 7 -17.56 7.37 -1.85
N ALA A 8 -16.37 7.30 -2.45
CA ALA A 8 -15.56 6.10 -2.39
C ALA A 8 -15.34 5.78 -0.90
N VAL A 9 -15.47 4.52 -0.53
CA VAL A 9 -15.25 4.02 0.82
C VAL A 9 -14.04 3.09 0.77
N ASP A 10 -13.31 3.01 1.88
CA ASP A 10 -12.22 2.06 2.00
C ASP A 10 -12.73 0.62 1.80
N SER A 11 -12.00 -0.19 1.04
CA SER A 11 -12.36 -1.58 0.78
C SER A 11 -11.14 -2.47 0.86
N TYR A 12 -11.35 -3.70 1.34
CA TYR A 12 -10.32 -4.71 1.42
C TYR A 12 -10.82 -6.00 0.74
N ASP A 13 -9.98 -6.52 -0.14
CA ASP A 13 -10.18 -7.77 -0.86
C ASP A 13 -9.05 -8.73 -0.48
N GLY A 14 -9.34 -9.66 0.42
CA GLY A 14 -8.38 -10.59 1.02
C GLY A 14 -9.01 -11.40 2.15
N ASP A 15 -8.16 -12.13 2.88
CA ASP A 15 -8.61 -13.02 3.94
C ASP A 15 -8.91 -12.27 5.25
N TRP A 16 -9.89 -12.78 5.99
CA TRP A 16 -10.28 -12.25 7.29
C TRP A 16 -10.21 -13.34 8.35
N ILE A 17 -9.58 -13.03 9.49
CA ILE A 17 -9.55 -13.90 10.67
C ILE A 17 -9.95 -13.04 11.86
N ASN A 18 -10.96 -13.47 12.63
CA ASN A 18 -11.43 -12.74 13.82
C ASN A 18 -11.75 -11.26 13.58
N ASN A 19 -12.32 -10.93 12.41
CA ASN A 19 -12.62 -9.55 12.01
C ASN A 19 -11.36 -8.67 11.80
N GLU A 20 -10.21 -9.30 11.56
CA GLU A 20 -8.95 -8.65 11.21
C GLU A 20 -8.48 -9.11 9.83
N MET A 21 -7.90 -8.19 9.06
CA MET A 21 -7.27 -8.49 7.77
C MET A 21 -6.07 -9.41 7.98
N HIS A 22 -6.00 -10.45 7.16
CA HIS A 22 -4.97 -11.48 7.24
C HIS A 22 -4.61 -12.00 5.84
N GLY A 23 -3.44 -12.62 5.71
CA GLY A 23 -3.02 -13.20 4.44
C GLY A 23 -2.73 -12.15 3.36
N LYS A 24 -2.83 -12.54 2.09
CA LYS A 24 -2.61 -11.63 0.96
C LYS A 24 -3.89 -10.88 0.65
N GLY A 25 -3.78 -9.57 0.46
CA GLY A 25 -4.96 -8.78 0.10
C GLY A 25 -4.65 -7.43 -0.53
N LEU A 26 -5.64 -6.94 -1.25
CA LEU A 26 -5.70 -5.62 -1.87
C LEU A 26 -6.58 -4.70 -1.03
N TYR A 27 -5.95 -3.70 -0.42
CA TYR A 27 -6.64 -2.60 0.24
C TYR A 27 -6.74 -1.41 -0.71
N LYS A 28 -7.94 -0.83 -0.83
CA LYS A 28 -8.21 0.36 -1.61
C LYS A 28 -8.74 1.44 -0.67
N TRP A 29 -8.04 2.55 -0.57
CA TRP A 29 -8.51 3.69 0.19
C TRP A 29 -9.49 4.52 -0.63
N ALA A 30 -10.40 5.21 0.05
CA ALA A 30 -11.36 6.15 -0.52
C ALA A 30 -10.68 7.29 -1.32
N ASN A 31 -9.44 7.64 -0.97
CA ASN A 31 -8.64 8.64 -1.68
C ASN A 31 -8.11 8.13 -3.03
N GLY A 32 -8.25 6.84 -3.34
CA GLY A 32 -7.77 6.21 -4.58
C GLY A 32 -6.43 5.49 -4.45
N ASP A 33 -5.79 5.51 -3.28
CA ASP A 33 -4.58 4.74 -3.03
C ASP A 33 -4.91 3.24 -3.03
N LEU A 34 -3.93 2.43 -3.45
CA LEU A 34 -4.00 0.99 -3.51
C LEU A 34 -2.79 0.39 -2.80
N PHE A 35 -3.02 -0.63 -2.00
CA PHE A 35 -1.99 -1.41 -1.35
C PHE A 35 -2.26 -2.89 -1.58
N TYR A 36 -1.26 -3.60 -2.08
CA TYR A 36 -1.28 -5.04 -2.21
C TYR A 36 -0.12 -5.61 -1.40
N GLY A 37 -0.38 -6.57 -0.52
CA GLY A 37 0.66 -7.13 0.32
C GLY A 37 0.14 -8.16 1.32
N ASP A 38 1.04 -8.59 2.20
CA ASP A 38 0.69 -9.50 3.29
C ASP A 38 0.15 -8.71 4.50
N TRP A 39 -0.86 -9.27 5.15
CA TRP A 39 -1.56 -8.72 6.31
C TRP A 39 -1.51 -9.72 7.46
N VAL A 40 -1.25 -9.22 8.67
CA VAL A 40 -1.34 -9.99 9.91
C VAL A 40 -1.95 -9.09 10.98
N ASN A 41 -3.15 -9.44 11.44
CA ASN A 41 -3.88 -8.72 12.50
C ASN A 41 -4.00 -7.22 12.18
N ASN A 42 -4.50 -6.91 10.97
CA ASN A 42 -4.62 -5.54 10.42
C ASN A 42 -3.29 -4.79 10.17
N LYS A 43 -2.13 -5.42 10.36
CA LYS A 43 -0.83 -4.80 10.06
C LYS A 43 -0.28 -5.26 8.73
N ARG A 44 0.28 -4.33 7.98
CA ARG A 44 0.95 -4.59 6.69
C ARG A 44 2.35 -5.13 6.93
N THR A 45 2.71 -6.20 6.23
CA THR A 45 3.99 -6.88 6.38
C THR A 45 4.39 -7.56 5.07
N GLY A 46 5.63 -8.07 5.02
CA GLY A 46 6.14 -8.84 3.88
C GLY A 46 6.41 -7.98 2.65
N LYS A 47 6.20 -8.57 1.48
CA LYS A 47 6.40 -7.89 0.18
C LYS A 47 5.14 -7.15 -0.22
N VAL A 48 5.30 -5.88 -0.56
CA VAL A 48 4.17 -4.99 -0.78
C VAL A 48 4.34 -4.16 -2.04
N GLN A 49 3.20 -3.84 -2.63
CA GLN A 49 3.07 -2.92 -3.75
C GLN A 49 2.09 -1.83 -3.35
N VAL A 50 2.54 -0.59 -3.39
CA VAL A 50 1.72 0.59 -3.13
C VAL A 50 1.61 1.38 -4.42
N LYS A 51 0.37 1.73 -4.78
CA LYS A 51 0.09 2.68 -5.85
C LYS A 51 -0.72 3.80 -5.25
N TRP A 52 -0.14 4.99 -5.21
CA TRP A 52 -0.84 6.17 -4.75
C TRP A 52 -1.74 6.73 -5.86
N ALA A 53 -2.78 7.45 -5.47
CA ALA A 53 -3.76 8.06 -6.37
C ALA A 53 -3.11 9.08 -7.33
N ASP A 54 -2.00 9.69 -6.91
CA ASP A 54 -1.20 10.58 -7.76
C ASP A 54 -0.53 9.83 -8.94
N GLY A 55 -0.41 8.49 -8.86
CA GLY A 55 0.23 7.60 -9.82
C GLY A 55 1.62 7.12 -9.39
N THR A 56 2.12 7.57 -8.24
CA THR A 56 3.38 7.12 -7.64
C THR A 56 3.27 5.63 -7.31
N LEU A 57 4.37 4.90 -7.47
CA LEU A 57 4.47 3.47 -7.21
C LEU A 57 5.59 3.18 -6.21
N TYR A 58 5.37 2.18 -5.37
CA TYR A 58 6.38 1.60 -4.50
C TYR A 58 6.24 0.08 -4.52
N ASP A 59 7.34 -0.64 -4.72
CA ASP A 59 7.45 -2.08 -4.55
C ASP A 59 8.59 -2.35 -3.57
N GLY A 60 8.32 -3.00 -2.44
CA GLY A 60 9.35 -3.22 -1.43
C GLY A 60 8.88 -4.04 -0.25
N ASP A 61 9.73 -4.08 0.78
CA ASP A 61 9.49 -4.85 2.00
C ASP A 61 8.96 -3.96 3.15
N LEU A 62 7.89 -4.43 3.81
CA LEU A 62 7.31 -3.85 5.03
C LEU A 62 7.48 -4.81 6.21
N VAL A 63 7.75 -4.27 7.39
CA VAL A 63 7.65 -5.00 8.66
C VAL A 63 6.86 -4.16 9.64
N ASN A 64 5.69 -4.64 10.08
CA ASN A 64 4.80 -3.94 11.02
C ASN A 64 4.53 -2.48 10.62
N ASP A 65 4.09 -2.26 9.37
CA ASP A 65 3.81 -0.94 8.80
C ASP A 65 5.03 -0.02 8.56
N GLN A 66 6.27 -0.50 8.74
CA GLN A 66 7.49 0.27 8.48
C GLN A 66 8.22 -0.25 7.23
N LEU A 67 8.60 0.65 6.32
CA LEU A 67 9.45 0.32 5.17
C LEU A 67 10.82 -0.09 5.68
N LEU A 68 11.16 -1.36 5.46
CA LEU A 68 12.39 -1.95 5.95
C LEU A 68 12.87 -3.01 4.96
N GLY A 69 14.03 -2.78 4.36
CA GLY A 69 14.58 -3.68 3.35
C GLY A 69 14.88 -2.95 2.05
N PHE A 70 14.77 -3.64 0.92
CA PHE A 70 14.94 -3.02 -0.38
C PHE A 70 13.59 -2.62 -0.95
N GLY A 71 13.56 -1.51 -1.68
CA GLY A 71 12.35 -1.08 -2.36
C GLY A 71 12.66 -0.19 -3.56
N GLU A 72 11.85 -0.36 -4.59
CA GLU A 72 11.79 0.51 -5.74
C GLU A 72 10.64 1.50 -5.58
N TYR A 73 10.97 2.79 -5.62
CA TYR A 73 10.03 3.89 -5.65
C TYR A 73 10.09 4.56 -7.01
N LYS A 74 8.91 4.87 -7.57
CA LYS A 74 8.78 5.60 -8.81
C LYS A 74 7.72 6.70 -8.65
N SER A 75 8.17 7.94 -8.68
CA SER A 75 7.28 9.11 -8.74
C SER A 75 6.67 9.27 -10.12
N VAL A 76 5.52 9.93 -10.19
CA VAL A 76 4.90 10.38 -11.44
C VAL A 76 5.75 11.34 -12.24
N ASN A 77 6.63 12.10 -11.57
CA ASN A 77 7.56 13.03 -12.23
C ASN A 77 8.77 12.31 -12.85
N GLY A 78 8.82 10.97 -12.79
CA GLY A 78 9.89 10.17 -13.35
C GLY A 78 11.07 9.94 -12.41
N GLU A 79 11.05 10.51 -11.21
CA GLU A 79 12.03 10.19 -10.17
C GLU A 79 11.93 8.70 -9.82
N LYS A 80 13.08 8.03 -9.80
CA LYS A 80 13.19 6.64 -9.41
C LYS A 80 14.21 6.52 -8.31
N TYR A 81 13.89 5.71 -7.32
CA TYR A 81 14.83 5.31 -6.28
C TYR A 81 14.76 3.80 -6.14
N ASN A 82 15.89 3.13 -6.27
CA ASN A 82 16.02 1.71 -5.99
C ASN A 82 17.14 1.57 -4.98
N GLY A 83 16.78 1.19 -3.75
CA GLY A 83 17.72 1.21 -2.65
C GLY A 83 17.13 0.68 -1.36
N LYS A 84 17.93 0.83 -0.30
CA LYS A 84 17.58 0.33 1.02
C LYS A 84 16.75 1.38 1.76
N TRP A 85 15.67 0.91 2.37
CA TRP A 85 14.81 1.68 3.24
C TRP A 85 15.02 1.22 4.68
N VAL A 86 15.15 2.18 5.59
CA VAL A 86 15.25 1.95 7.03
C VAL A 86 14.31 2.91 7.72
N PHE A 87 13.32 2.39 8.44
CA PHE A 87 12.33 3.19 9.19
C PHE A 87 11.65 4.29 8.35
N ASN A 88 11.24 3.96 7.12
CA ASN A 88 10.61 4.90 6.16
C ASN A 88 11.53 5.95 5.53
N GLU A 89 12.84 5.89 5.80
CA GLU A 89 13.83 6.77 5.19
C GLU A 89 14.67 6.03 4.15
N ARG A 90 14.95 6.70 3.03
CA ARG A 90 15.84 6.23 1.96
C ARG A 90 17.29 6.35 2.44
N MET A 91 18.10 5.32 2.24
CA MET A 91 19.56 5.31 2.50
C MET A 91 20.38 5.67 1.26
#